data_AF-A0AAN1URR7-F1
#
_entry.id   AF-A0AAN1URR7-F1
#
_cell.length_a   1.000
_cell.length_b   1.000
_cell.length_c   1.000
_cell.angle_alpha   90.00
_cell.angle_beta   90.00
_cell.angle_gamma   90.00
#
_symmetry.space_group_name_H-M   'P 1'
#
loop_
_entity.id
_entity.type
_entity.pdbx_description
1 polymer ?
#
loop_
_entity_poly.entity_id
_entity_poly.type
_entity_poly.pdbx_seq_one_letter_code
_entity_poly.pdbx_strand_id
1 'polypeptide(L)'
;MIYFAWASGSEQPTFTGPINPRTGKRSQVGSLSAFSWRTDRDRFIAQANGAAVAVTAKQARELKAGLDERAFKELVAVLTGGER
;
A
#
# COMPACT_ATOMS: atom_id res chain seq x y z
N MET A 1 13.28 7.20 -5.73
CA MET A 1 12.22 6.25 -6.16
C MET A 1 11.60 5.66 -4.91
N ILE A 2 10.28 5.53 -4.82
CA ILE A 2 9.62 4.97 -3.62
C ILE A 2 9.35 3.48 -3.81
N TYR A 3 9.64 2.71 -2.78
CA TYR A 3 9.46 1.26 -2.73
C TYR A 3 8.29 0.93 -1.80
N PHE A 4 7.45 -0.03 -2.20
CA PHE A 4 6.22 -0.35 -1.46
C PHE A 4 6.22 -1.79 -0.97
N ALA A 5 5.68 -1.99 0.22
CA ALA A 5 5.32 -3.30 0.75
C ALA A 5 3.85 -3.30 1.17
N TRP A 6 3.17 -4.40 0.91
CA TRP A 6 1.81 -4.64 1.40
C TRP A 6 1.84 -5.76 2.43
N ALA A 7 1.37 -5.47 3.63
CA ALA A 7 1.09 -6.48 4.64
C ALA A 7 -0.39 -6.84 4.59
N SER A 8 -0.70 -8.08 4.21
CA SER A 8 -2.09 -8.54 4.15
C SER A 8 -2.61 -8.72 5.58
N GLY A 9 -3.82 -8.23 5.86
CA GLY A 9 -4.45 -8.47 7.18
C GLY A 9 -5.16 -9.82 7.28
N SER A 10 -5.20 -10.60 6.19
CA SER A 10 -5.85 -11.90 6.12
C SER A 10 -5.26 -12.75 4.98
N GLU A 11 -5.33 -14.08 5.07
CA GLU A 11 -4.89 -14.99 4.00
C GLU A 11 -5.71 -14.82 2.71
N GLN A 12 -7.02 -14.57 2.85
CA GLN A 12 -7.89 -14.25 1.73
C GLN A 12 -8.09 -12.73 1.61
N PRO A 13 -8.20 -12.19 0.38
CA PRO A 13 -8.44 -10.76 0.18
C PRO A 13 -9.81 -10.36 0.76
N THR A 14 -9.77 -9.70 1.91
CA THR A 14 -10.96 -9.11 2.54
C THR A 14 -11.05 -7.66 2.13
N PHE A 15 -12.24 -7.15 1.81
CA PHE A 15 -12.43 -5.75 1.43
C PHE A 15 -13.01 -4.93 2.59
N THR A 16 -12.56 -3.68 2.72
CA THR A 16 -12.95 -2.76 3.78
C THR A 16 -13.32 -1.38 3.23
N GLY A 17 -14.15 -0.67 4.00
CA GLY A 17 -14.64 0.67 3.69
C GLY A 17 -15.70 0.72 2.57
N PRO A 18 -16.21 1.94 2.28
CA PRO A 18 -17.16 2.14 1.19
C PRO A 18 -16.49 1.90 -0.17
N ILE A 19 -17.32 1.67 -1.20
CA ILE A 19 -16.86 1.61 -2.59
C ILE A 19 -16.35 3.00 -2.97
N ASN A 20 -15.16 3.07 -3.58
CA ASN A 20 -14.67 4.31 -4.15
C ASN A 20 -15.58 4.69 -5.33
N PRO A 21 -16.31 5.82 -5.27
CA PRO A 21 -17.32 6.18 -6.27
C PRO A 21 -16.71 6.45 -7.65
N ARG A 22 -15.42 6.77 -7.72
CA ARG A 22 -14.73 7.06 -8.98
C ARG A 22 -14.28 5.80 -9.71
N THR A 23 -13.89 4.77 -8.98
CA THR A 23 -13.25 3.57 -9.56
C THR A 23 -14.10 2.31 -9.43
N GLY A 24 -15.17 2.34 -8.61
CA GLY A 24 -15.99 1.17 -8.32
C GLY A 24 -15.30 0.10 -7.46
N LYS A 25 -14.06 0.34 -7.01
CA LYS A 25 -13.26 -0.63 -6.23
C LYS A 25 -13.39 -0.39 -4.72
N ARG A 26 -13.12 -1.42 -3.92
CA ARG A 26 -12.96 -1.32 -2.45
C ARG A 26 -11.50 -1.52 -2.05
N SER A 27 -11.13 -0.99 -0.89
CA SER A 27 -9.80 -1.22 -0.34
C SER A 27 -9.69 -2.64 0.18
N GLN A 28 -8.55 -3.29 0.00
CA GLN A 28 -8.26 -4.54 0.69
C GLN A 28 -7.80 -4.27 2.12
N VAL A 29 -8.14 -5.20 3.01
CA VAL A 29 -7.69 -5.24 4.41
C VAL A 29 -6.18 -5.48 4.40
N GLY A 30 -5.46 -4.57 5.05
CA GLY A 30 -4.01 -4.61 5.10
C GLY A 30 -3.38 -3.22 5.17
N SER A 31 -2.07 -3.23 5.36
CA SER A 31 -1.27 -2.03 5.55
C SER A 31 -0.31 -1.85 4.39
N LEU A 32 -0.33 -0.65 3.80
CA LEU A 32 0.65 -0.24 2.79
C LEU A 32 1.76 0.53 3.51
N SER A 33 3.00 0.08 3.33
CA SER A 33 4.19 0.77 3.79
C SER A 33 4.97 1.30 2.59
N ALA A 34 5.55 2.50 2.72
CA ALA A 34 6.34 3.16 1.68
C ALA A 34 7.75 3.47 2.22
N PHE A 35 8.77 3.29 1.38
CA PHE A 35 10.17 3.40 1.76
C PHE A 35 10.96 4.19 0.72
N SER A 36 11.86 5.06 1.17
CA SER A 36 12.79 5.79 0.31
C SER A 36 13.89 4.88 -0.29
N TRP A 37 14.20 3.77 0.40
CA TRP A 37 15.25 2.83 0.02
C TRP A 37 14.73 1.42 -0.16
N ARG A 38 15.23 0.73 -1.20
CA ARG A 38 14.92 -0.66 -1.47
C ARG A 38 15.29 -1.57 -0.30
N THR A 39 16.46 -1.35 0.28
CA THR A 39 17.01 -2.15 1.37
C THR A 39 16.13 -2.09 2.63
N ASP A 40 15.55 -0.92 2.93
CA ASP A 40 14.65 -0.79 4.09
C ASP A 40 13.34 -1.55 3.88
N ARG A 41 12.76 -1.48 2.67
CA ARG A 41 11.59 -2.29 2.31
C ARG A 41 11.90 -3.78 2.42
N ASP A 42 13.04 -4.21 1.86
CA ASP A 42 13.40 -5.63 1.83
C ASP A 42 13.68 -6.16 3.26
N ARG A 43 14.28 -5.34 4.13
CA ARG A 43 14.43 -5.63 5.56
C ARG A 43 13.08 -5.73 6.27
N PHE A 44 12.15 -4.81 6.01
CA PHE A 44 10.80 -4.85 6.57
C PHE A 44 10.05 -6.14 6.15
N ILE A 45 10.14 -6.53 4.88
CA ILE A 45 9.53 -7.78 4.38
C ILE A 45 10.15 -9.00 5.05
N ALA A 46 11.48 -9.05 5.18
CA ALA A 46 12.16 -10.15 5.85
C ALA A 46 11.72 -10.27 7.32
N GLN A 47 11.58 -9.15 8.03
CA GLN A 47 11.10 -9.11 9.41
C GLN A 47 9.62 -9.52 9.55
N ALA A 48 8.82 -9.31 8.50
CA ALA A 48 7.41 -9.66 8.48
C ALA A 48 7.16 -11.17 8.32
N ASN A 49 8.20 -12.01 8.16
CA ASN A 49 8.09 -13.48 8.10
C ASN A 49 7.00 -13.99 7.14
N GLY A 50 6.90 -13.38 5.96
CA GLY A 50 5.90 -13.75 4.94
C GLY A 50 4.55 -13.02 5.04
N ALA A 51 4.31 -12.24 6.10
CA ALA A 51 3.09 -11.44 6.24
C ALA A 51 3.07 -10.19 5.33
N ALA A 52 4.22 -9.79 4.79
CA ALA A 52 4.35 -8.67 3.87
C ALA A 52 5.05 -9.05 2.57
N VAL A 53 4.63 -8.44 1.45
CA VAL A 53 5.20 -8.68 0.12
C VAL A 53 5.53 -7.36 -0.57
N ALA A 54 6.57 -7.36 -1.41
CA ALA A 54 6.89 -6.22 -2.25
C ALA A 54 5.82 -6.03 -3.33
N VAL A 55 5.37 -4.79 -3.51
CA VAL A 55 4.37 -4.45 -4.53
C VAL A 55 4.83 -3.26 -5.36
N THR A 56 4.35 -3.19 -6.59
CA THR A 56 4.53 -2.03 -7.46
C THR A 56 3.60 -0.88 -7.04
N ALA A 57 3.89 0.34 -7.47
CA ALA A 57 3.00 1.48 -7.28
C ALA A 57 1.61 1.27 -7.91
N LYS A 58 1.52 0.50 -9.00
CA LYS A 58 0.24 0.15 -9.63
C LYS A 58 -0.56 -0.80 -8.71
N GLN A 59 0.07 -1.87 -8.24
CA GLN A 59 -0.57 -2.82 -7.33
C GLN A 59 -0.98 -2.12 -6.02
N ALA A 60 -0.13 -1.30 -5.43
CA ALA A 60 -0.45 -0.53 -4.22
C ALA A 60 -1.69 0.37 -4.40
N ARG A 61 -1.84 1.03 -5.56
CA ARG A 61 -3.04 1.78 -5.91
C ARG A 61 -4.27 0.90 -5.94
N GLU A 62 -4.19 -0.24 -6.60
CA GLU A 62 -5.32 -1.18 -6.73
C GLU A 62 -5.77 -1.72 -5.37
N LEU A 63 -4.82 -2.04 -4.48
CA LEU A 63 -5.08 -2.50 -3.12
C LEU A 63 -5.77 -1.43 -2.25
N LYS A 64 -5.49 -0.14 -2.49
CA LYS A 64 -6.18 0.99 -1.85
C LYS A 64 -7.37 1.49 -2.66
N ALA A 65 -8.30 0.60 -3.04
CA ALA A 65 -9.51 0.95 -3.79
C ALA A 65 -9.25 1.60 -5.17
N GLY A 66 -8.12 1.27 -5.80
CA GLY A 66 -7.74 1.83 -7.08
C GLY A 66 -7.57 3.35 -7.03
N LEU A 67 -6.83 3.88 -6.04
CA LEU A 67 -6.56 5.32 -5.99
C LEU A 67 -6.04 5.82 -7.34
N ASP A 68 -6.58 6.97 -7.77
CA ASP A 68 -5.98 7.70 -8.88
C ASP A 68 -4.58 8.18 -8.49
N GLU A 69 -3.82 8.63 -9.48
CA GLU A 69 -2.43 9.01 -9.24
C GLU A 69 -2.27 10.15 -8.23
N ARG A 70 -3.17 11.14 -8.21
CA ARG A 70 -3.07 12.28 -7.30
C ARG A 70 -3.32 11.82 -5.87
N ALA A 71 -4.44 11.14 -5.63
CA ALA A 71 -4.77 10.62 -4.30
C ALA A 71 -3.71 9.63 -3.79
N PHE A 72 -3.13 8.83 -4.68
CA PHE A 72 -2.04 7.94 -4.32
C PHE A 72 -0.76 8.71 -3.94
N LYS A 73 -0.39 9.75 -4.68
CA LYS A 73 0.77 10.61 -4.33
C LYS A 73 0.60 11.27 -2.97
N GLU A 74 -0.61 11.77 -2.65
CA GLU A 74 -0.92 12.34 -1.33
C GLU A 74 -0.76 11.30 -0.21
N LEU A 75 -1.27 10.08 -0.42
CA LEU A 75 -1.07 8.98 0.53
C LEU A 75 0.42 8.65 0.70
N VAL A 76 1.17 8.55 -0.39
CA VAL A 76 2.61 8.23 -0.33
C VAL A 76 3.36 9.31 0.44
N ALA A 77 3.05 10.59 0.22
CA ALA A 77 3.67 11.69 0.95
C ALA A 77 3.47 11.52 2.47
N VAL A 78 2.25 11.23 2.92
CA VAL A 78 1.97 10.97 4.35
C VAL A 78 2.76 9.76 4.87
N LEU A 79 2.80 8.66 4.11
CA LEU A 79 3.50 7.43 4.52
C LEU A 79 5.02 7.60 4.59
N THR A 80 5.60 8.48 3.77
CA THR A 80 7.04 8.76 3.77
C THR A 80 7.45 9.90 4.73
N GLY A 81 6.52 10.36 5.57
CA GLY A 81 6.81 11.42 6.56
C GLY A 81 6.75 12.83 6.00
N GLY A 82 5.94 13.07 4.97
CA GLY A 82 5.64 14.41 4.49
C GLY A 82 5.00 15.21 5.63
N GLU A 83 5.72 16.24 6.09
CA GLU A 83 5.22 17.21 7.04
C GLU A 83 3.87 17.76 6.55
N ARG A 84 2.93 17.83 7.49
CA ARG A 84 1.57 18.33 7.31
C ARG A 84 1.55 19.83 7.13
#